data_AF-A0A0B8PG35-F1
#
_entry.id   AF-A0A0B8PG35-F1
#
_cell.length_a   1.000
_cell.length_b   1.000
_cell.length_c   1.000
_cell.angle_alpha   90.00
_cell.angle_beta   90.00
_cell.angle_gamma   90.00
#
_symmetry.space_group_name_H-M   'P 1'
#
loop_
_entity.id
_entity.type
_entity.pdbx_description
1 polymer ?
#
loop_
_entity_poly.entity_id
_entity_poly.type
_entity_poly.pdbx_seq_one_letter_code
_entity_poly.pdbx_strand_id
1 'polypeptide(L)'
;MMKQKSSGLFIVTLVLALIYVFPFAILIINSLKTKFEILKDPLALPAQFNLDNFAEAFVRMDYLNAISNSLIVTLMGLVVLTIFPAMLAYYLEREPSKFKSVIFYMLVASMIIPFQAVMIRL
;
A
#
# COMPACT_ATOMS: atom_id res chain seq x y z
N MET A 1 6.76 15.46 -31.71
CA MET A 1 5.40 16.02 -31.94
C MET A 1 4.52 15.64 -30.76
N MET A 2 4.40 16.52 -29.76
CA MET A 2 3.49 16.33 -28.62
C MET A 2 2.05 16.56 -29.11
N LYS A 3 1.28 15.48 -29.26
CA LYS A 3 -0.15 15.57 -29.59
C LYS A 3 -0.84 16.43 -28.53
N GLN A 4 -1.37 17.56 -28.97
CA GLN A 4 -2.26 18.45 -28.24
C GLN A 4 -3.48 17.64 -27.77
N LYS A 5 -3.37 17.02 -26.58
CA LYS A 5 -4.46 16.26 -25.98
C LYS A 5 -5.54 17.24 -25.56
N SER A 6 -6.77 16.95 -25.98
CA SER A 6 -8.02 17.63 -25.66
C SER A 6 -7.97 18.31 -24.29
N SER A 7 -8.14 19.63 -24.24
CA SER A 7 -8.16 20.43 -23.00
C SER A 7 -9.13 19.86 -21.96
N GLY A 8 -10.20 19.19 -22.40
CA GLY A 8 -11.14 18.49 -21.53
C GLY A 8 -10.51 17.31 -20.77
N LEU A 9 -9.64 16.53 -21.42
CA LEU A 9 -8.94 15.41 -20.77
C LEU A 9 -8.00 15.91 -19.67
N PHE A 10 -7.30 17.04 -19.92
CA PHE A 10 -6.42 17.65 -18.93
C PHE A 10 -7.19 18.10 -17.68
N ILE A 11 -8.35 18.74 -17.87
CA ILE A 11 -9.21 19.19 -16.76
C ILE A 11 -9.72 17.98 -15.96
N VAL A 12 -10.18 16.92 -16.62
CA VAL A 12 -10.64 15.69 -15.94
C VAL A 12 -9.51 15.05 -15.13
N THR A 13 -8.31 14.92 -15.69
CA THR A 13 -7.16 14.37 -14.96
C THR A 13 -6.77 15.26 -13.78
N LEU A 14 -6.83 16.59 -13.91
CA LEU A 14 -6.53 17.52 -12.83
C LEU A 14 -7.54 17.39 -11.67
N VAL A 15 -8.84 17.33 -11.99
CA VAL A 15 -9.89 17.14 -10.97
C VAL A 15 -9.73 15.81 -10.25
N LEU A 16 -9.47 14.72 -10.99
CA LEU A 16 -9.20 13.42 -10.39
C LEU A 16 -7.97 13.47 -9.47
N ALA A 17 -6.87 14.08 -9.92
CA ALA A 17 -5.67 14.24 -9.09
C ALA A 17 -5.97 14.98 -7.78
N LEU A 18 -6.75 16.07 -7.82
CA LEU A 18 -7.15 16.80 -6.62
C LEU A 18 -7.99 15.93 -5.67
N ILE A 19 -8.92 15.13 -6.19
CA ILE A 19 -9.73 14.20 -5.38
C ILE A 19 -8.84 13.15 -4.69
N TYR A 20 -7.83 12.63 -5.38
CA TYR A 20 -6.88 11.67 -4.80
C TYR A 20 -5.96 12.31 -3.74
N VAL A 21 -5.52 13.55 -3.95
CA VAL A 21 -4.63 14.25 -3.00
C VAL A 21 -5.38 14.76 -1.78
N PHE A 22 -6.66 15.09 -1.91
CA PHE A 22 -7.50 15.63 -0.85
C PHE A 22 -7.45 14.86 0.49
N PRO A 23 -7.64 13.52 0.55
CA PRO A 23 -7.54 12.78 1.81
C PRO A 23 -6.14 12.85 2.43
N PHE A 24 -5.07 12.88 1.62
CA PHE A 24 -3.71 13.04 2.13
C PHE A 24 -3.47 14.44 2.71
N ALA A 25 -4.02 15.48 2.07
CA ALA A 25 -3.96 16.84 2.60
C ALA A 25 -4.66 16.95 3.96
N ILE A 26 -5.82 16.31 4.12
CA ILE A 26 -6.53 16.23 5.41
C ILE A 26 -5.70 15.48 6.45
N LEU A 27 -5.04 14.38 6.09
CA LEU A 27 -4.18 13.63 7.00
C LEU A 27 -3.02 14.48 7.54
N ILE A 28 -2.39 15.28 6.67
CA ILE A 28 -1.30 16.19 7.07
C ILE A 28 -1.82 17.32 7.96
N ILE A 29 -2.98 17.88 7.64
CA ILE A 29 -3.60 18.92 8.47
C ILE A 29 -3.97 18.35 9.85
N ASN A 30 -4.55 17.16 9.91
CA ASN A 30 -4.97 16.55 11.16
C ASN A 30 -3.80 16.05 12.01
N SER A 31 -2.65 15.68 11.42
CA SER A 31 -1.47 15.30 12.21
C SER A 31 -0.89 16.46 13.01
N LEU A 32 -1.15 17.71 12.59
CA LEU A 32 -0.73 18.93 13.27
C LEU A 32 -1.74 19.46 14.30
N LYS A 33 -2.96 18.90 14.34
CA LYS A 33 -4.04 19.34 15.23
C LYS A 33 -4.02 18.61 16.57
N THR A 34 -4.63 19.21 17.58
CA THR A 34 -4.94 18.50 18.83
C THR A 34 -6.09 17.49 18.62
N LYS A 35 -6.15 16.44 19.47
CA LYS A 35 -7.24 15.45 19.41
C LYS A 35 -8.64 16.07 19.49
N PHE A 36 -8.78 17.14 20.26
CA PHE A 36 -10.04 17.89 20.39
C PHE A 36 -10.43 18.62 19.10
N GLU A 37 -9.46 19.24 18.41
CA GLU A 37 -9.70 19.90 17.13
C GLU A 37 -10.08 18.91 16.02
N ILE A 38 -9.46 17.73 16.00
CA ILE A 38 -9.81 16.67 15.04
C ILE A 38 -11.27 16.21 15.23
N LEU A 39 -11.73 16.08 16.49
CA LEU A 39 -13.10 15.65 16.81
C LEU A 39 -14.15 16.74 16.56
N LYS A 40 -13.77 18.01 16.69
CA LYS A 40 -14.67 19.16 16.53
C LYS A 40 -14.88 19.52 15.06
N ASP A 41 -13.79 19.65 14.29
CA ASP A 41 -13.85 19.92 12.85
C ASP A 41 -12.61 19.33 12.14
N PRO A 42 -12.76 18.15 11.50
CA PRO A 42 -11.66 17.51 10.80
C PRO A 42 -11.26 18.23 9.50
N LEU A 43 -12.10 19.10 8.94
CA LEU A 43 -11.83 19.83 7.70
C LEU A 43 -11.27 21.24 7.93
N ALA A 44 -11.42 21.79 9.14
CA ALA A 44 -10.86 23.08 9.50
C ALA A 44 -9.32 23.11 9.39
N LEU A 45 -8.72 24.28 9.23
CA LEU A 45 -7.28 24.47 9.37
C LEU A 45 -6.88 24.38 10.86
N PRO A 46 -5.63 23.97 11.18
CA PRO A 46 -5.19 23.86 12.57
C PRO A 46 -5.17 25.24 13.21
N ALA A 47 -5.75 25.37 14.42
CA ALA A 47 -5.71 26.62 15.16
C ALA A 47 -4.35 26.82 15.84
N GLN A 48 -3.68 25.71 16.19
CA GLN A 48 -2.33 25.67 16.73
C GLN A 48 -1.55 24.54 16.07
N PHE A 49 -0.29 24.80 15.74
CA PHE A 49 0.62 23.77 15.21
C PHE A 49 1.18 22.95 16.36
N ASN A 50 0.70 21.71 16.52
CA ASN A 50 1.17 20.79 17.53
C ASN A 50 2.15 19.77 16.92
N LEU A 51 3.45 19.99 17.13
CA LEU A 51 4.51 19.06 16.71
C LEU A 51 4.76 17.94 17.73
N ASP A 52 4.25 18.07 18.96
CA ASP A 52 4.39 17.05 20.00
C ASP A 52 3.67 15.76 19.63
N ASN A 53 2.63 15.84 18.79
CA ASN A 53 1.97 14.67 18.19
C ASN A 53 2.97 13.72 17.51
N PHE A 54 3.99 14.25 16.83
CA PHE A 54 5.00 13.41 16.18
C PHE A 54 5.92 12.74 17.18
N ALA A 55 6.37 13.46 18.22
CA ALA A 55 7.22 12.92 19.26
C ALA A 55 6.48 11.87 20.11
N GLU A 56 5.22 12.15 20.48
CA GLU A 56 4.37 11.22 21.21
C GLU A 56 4.06 9.97 20.38
N ALA A 57 3.72 10.13 19.10
CA ALA A 57 3.47 9.00 18.20
C ALA A 57 4.73 8.13 18.01
N PHE A 58 5.90 8.75 17.85
CA PHE A 58 7.16 8.04 17.65
C PHE A 58 7.48 7.08 18.81
N VAL A 59 7.27 7.54 20.05
CA VAL A 59 7.52 6.73 21.25
C VAL A 59 6.37 5.76 21.51
N ARG A 60 5.11 6.20 21.47
CA ARG A 60 3.95 5.35 21.81
C ARG A 60 3.72 4.21 20.85
N MET A 61 4.00 4.41 19.56
CA MET A 61 3.78 3.40 18.53
C MET A 61 5.00 2.52 18.30
N ASP A 62 6.08 2.72 19.07
CA ASP A 62 7.34 2.01 18.92
C ASP A 62 7.81 1.99 17.45
N TYR A 63 7.85 3.19 16.86
CA TYR A 63 7.96 3.36 15.41
C TYR A 63 9.23 2.72 14.83
N LEU A 64 10.33 2.74 15.59
CA LEU A 64 11.60 2.14 15.17
C LEU A 64 11.49 0.63 15.03
N ASN A 65 10.85 -0.04 15.99
CA ASN A 65 10.63 -1.48 15.92
C ASN A 65 9.59 -1.84 14.85
N ALA A 66 8.54 -1.03 14.69
CA ALA A 66 7.54 -1.26 13.64
C ALA A 66 8.16 -1.16 12.23
N ILE A 67 9.01 -0.14 11.99
CA ILE A 67 9.71 0.05 10.72
C ILE A 67 10.73 -1.06 10.50
N SER A 68 11.54 -1.40 11.51
CA SER A 68 12.58 -2.43 11.37
C SER A 68 11.96 -3.81 11.11
N ASN A 69 10.92 -4.19 11.83
CA ASN A 69 10.19 -5.44 11.60
C ASN A 69 9.59 -5.49 10.19
N SER A 70 8.94 -4.40 9.75
CA SER A 70 8.36 -4.34 8.40
C SER A 70 9.43 -4.45 7.32
N LEU A 71 10.57 -3.79 7.51
CA LEU A 71 11.69 -3.84 6.58
C LEU A 71 12.29 -5.25 6.51
N ILE A 72 12.54 -5.87 7.66
CA ILE A 72 13.09 -7.23 7.76
C ILE A 72 12.16 -8.23 7.08
N VAL A 73 10.87 -8.20 7.41
CA VAL A 73 9.87 -9.09 6.81
C VAL A 73 9.75 -8.86 5.30
N THR A 74 9.75 -7.61 4.85
CA THR A 74 9.65 -7.28 3.42
C THR A 74 10.88 -7.74 2.65
N LEU A 75 12.09 -7.50 3.17
CA LEU A 75 13.33 -7.91 2.50
C LEU A 75 13.48 -9.41 2.44
N MET A 76 13.25 -10.12 3.55
CA MET A 76 13.27 -11.59 3.57
C MET A 76 12.19 -12.17 2.66
N GLY A 77 10.97 -11.60 2.72
CA GLY A 77 9.87 -11.97 1.84
C GLY A 77 10.22 -11.78 0.37
N LEU A 78 10.82 -10.64 0.00
CA LEU A 78 11.22 -10.35 -1.38
C LEU A 78 12.24 -11.36 -1.90
N VAL A 79 13.25 -11.72 -1.11
CA VAL A 79 14.26 -12.72 -1.51
C VAL A 79 13.59 -14.07 -1.82
N VAL A 80 12.72 -14.54 -0.93
CA VAL A 80 12.02 -15.82 -1.11
C VAL A 80 11.03 -15.75 -2.29
N LEU A 81 10.21 -14.71 -2.35
CA LEU A 81 9.19 -14.52 -3.39
C LEU A 81 9.76 -14.18 -4.77
N THR A 82 11.04 -13.83 -4.86
CA THR A 82 11.71 -13.63 -6.15
C THR A 82 12.39 -14.93 -6.61
N ILE A 83 13.21 -15.53 -5.75
CA ILE A 83 14.06 -16.67 -6.15
C ILE A 83 13.21 -17.90 -6.46
N PHE A 84 12.34 -18.32 -5.55
CA PHE A 84 11.61 -19.58 -5.70
C PHE A 84 10.58 -19.53 -6.85
N PRO A 85 9.75 -18.48 -6.98
CA PRO A 85 8.82 -18.37 -8.12
C PRO A 85 9.55 -18.23 -9.46
N ALA A 86 10.68 -17.53 -9.53
CA ALA A 86 11.44 -17.42 -10.79
C ALA A 86 11.99 -18.79 -11.23
N MET A 87 12.54 -19.58 -10.31
CA MET A 87 13.02 -20.93 -10.60
C MET A 87 11.87 -21.84 -11.06
N LEU A 88 10.72 -21.77 -10.40
CA LEU A 88 9.55 -22.56 -10.74
C LEU A 88 8.95 -22.15 -12.10
N ALA A 89 8.87 -20.85 -12.38
CA ALA A 89 8.38 -20.33 -13.65
C ALA A 89 9.23 -20.84 -14.83
N TYR A 90 10.56 -20.80 -14.67
CA TYR A 90 11.50 -21.34 -15.67
C TYR A 90 11.27 -22.83 -15.93
N TYR A 91 11.08 -23.63 -14.87
CA TYR A 91 10.79 -25.06 -14.99
C TYR A 91 9.46 -25.31 -15.72
N LEU A 92 8.39 -24.60 -15.34
CA LEU A 92 7.07 -24.74 -15.96
C LEU A 92 7.04 -24.34 -17.44
N GLU A 93 7.87 -23.37 -17.82
CA GLU A 93 7.98 -22.94 -19.22
C GLU A 93 8.70 -23.98 -20.08
N ARG A 94 9.86 -24.48 -19.62
CA ARG A 94 10.75 -25.32 -20.45
C ARG A 94 10.43 -26.80 -20.45
N GLU A 95 9.83 -27.34 -19.39
CA GLU A 95 9.49 -28.76 -19.36
C GLU A 95 8.24 -29.07 -20.18
N PRO A 96 8.22 -30.11 -21.04
CA PRO A 96 7.04 -30.50 -21.81
C PRO A 96 6.08 -31.43 -21.05
N SER A 97 6.37 -31.78 -19.79
CA SER A 97 5.57 -32.74 -19.01
C SER A 97 4.13 -32.26 -18.72
N LYS A 98 3.16 -33.18 -18.78
CA LYS A 98 1.76 -32.91 -18.38
C LYS A 98 1.63 -32.51 -16.90
N PHE A 99 2.58 -32.93 -16.06
CA PHE A 99 2.61 -32.59 -14.63
C PHE A 99 2.71 -31.08 -14.37
N LYS A 100 3.34 -30.32 -15.29
CA LYS A 100 3.44 -28.86 -15.20
C LYS A 100 2.08 -28.17 -15.24
N SER A 101 1.13 -28.72 -15.98
CA SER A 101 -0.21 -28.14 -16.12
C SER A 101 -0.98 -28.28 -14.81
N VAL A 102 -0.82 -29.39 -14.10
CA VAL A 102 -1.43 -29.61 -12.78
C VAL A 102 -0.89 -28.60 -11.77
N ILE A 103 0.43 -28.42 -11.70
CA ILE A 103 1.06 -27.42 -10.83
C ILE A 103 0.57 -26.02 -11.17
N PHE A 104 0.55 -25.66 -12.46
CA PHE A 104 0.09 -24.35 -12.90
C PHE A 104 -1.35 -24.05 -12.49
N TYR A 105 -2.29 -24.97 -12.73
CA TYR A 105 -3.68 -24.78 -12.32
C TYR A 105 -3.85 -24.73 -10.80
N MET A 106 -3.05 -25.47 -10.03
CA MET A 106 -3.05 -25.40 -8.57
C MET A 106 -2.60 -24.02 -8.06
N LEU A 107 -1.57 -23.43 -8.68
CA LEU A 107 -1.11 -22.08 -8.37
C LEU A 107 -2.18 -21.02 -8.71
N VAL A 108 -2.85 -21.15 -9.84
CA VAL A 108 -3.94 -20.23 -10.21
C VAL A 108 -5.12 -20.36 -9.24
N ALA A 109 -5.47 -21.59 -8.85
CA ALA A 109 -6.55 -21.84 -7.90
C ALA A 109 -6.26 -21.21 -6.52
N SER A 110 -5.00 -21.21 -6.05
CA SER A 110 -4.66 -20.60 -4.76
C SER A 110 -4.78 -19.06 -4.77
N MET A 111 -4.61 -18.41 -5.93
CA MET A 111 -4.80 -16.95 -6.07
C MET A 111 -6.26 -16.51 -5.94
N ILE A 112 -7.22 -17.42 -6.14
CA ILE A 112 -8.66 -17.13 -6.05
C ILE A 112 -9.09 -16.94 -4.60
N ILE A 113 -8.41 -17.59 -3.65
CA ILE A 113 -8.76 -17.50 -2.23
C ILE A 113 -8.32 -16.13 -1.72
N PRO A 114 -9.26 -15.25 -1.31
CA PRO A 114 -8.91 -13.93 -0.82
C PRO A 114 -8.16 -14.08 0.50
N PHE A 115 -7.01 -13.41 0.62
CA PHE A 115 -6.17 -13.42 1.82
C PHE A 115 -6.96 -13.13 3.10
N GLN A 116 -7.97 -12.26 3.00
CA GLN A 116 -8.87 -11.87 4.08
C GLN A 116 -9.65 -13.05 4.68
N ALA A 117 -10.00 -14.07 3.88
CA ALA A 117 -10.71 -15.26 4.36
C ALA A 117 -9.82 -16.16 5.23
N VAL A 118 -8.50 -16.13 5.02
CA VAL A 118 -7.53 -16.88 5.82
C VAL A 118 -7.23 -16.13 7.12
N MET A 119 -7.13 -14.80 7.07
CA MET A 119 -6.78 -13.96 8.21
C MET A 119 -7.84 -13.91 9.32
N ILE A 120 -9.13 -14.07 8.98
CA ILE A 120 -10.25 -14.03 9.96
C ILE A 120 -10.14 -15.11 11.05
N ARG A 121 -9.41 -16.19 10.82
CA ARG A 121 -9.24 -17.30 11.78
C ARG A 121 -7.96 -17.23 12.63
N LEU A 122 -7.07 -16.27 12.38
CA LEU A 122 -5.84 -16.05 13.16
C LEU A 122 -6.09 -15.06 14.29
#